data_AF-A0A6J0WHY9-F1
#
_entry.id   AF-A0A6J0WHY9-F1
#
_cell.length_a   1.000
_cell.length_b   1.000
_cell.length_c   1.000
_cell.angle_alpha   90.00
_cell.angle_beta   90.00
_cell.angle_gamma   90.00
#
_symmetry.space_group_name_H-M   'P 1'
#
loop_
_entity.id
_entity.type
_entity.pdbx_description
1 polymer ?
#
loop_
_entity_poly.entity_id
_entity_poly.type
_entity_poly.pdbx_seq_one_letter_code
_entity_poly.pdbx_strand_id
1 'polypeptide(L)'
;MGIAELLRRPGSPASLLAVAVLLTMVLDSAWLLPQEQQDLPTVRPNSSLNVKFDPKTTRLTWDCKENTTYGECVLIHKEKGLIKKKVKDSECHCTFPDCSLHGGVTLSVQINVNQRRLSERLVYSNPGREGTAARNFSCVIYDADFMNCSWAKGRAAPDDVQYFLYTRSKKRIERECPHYLKDSGTHVGCHLRDLSGLTSYSYFLVNGSSQETEIQFFDSLLLLKEIERYNAPDNITVHCNESHCLVRWEQPRTRQPRSNREFQYQLDVQRWHDTSSNRGQLIVVFGDSGNRYNFPKPGSKAKHTVKIRTADARKAHWGAWSQPVEFGSSGPTGYSLRFHRSKIN
;
A
#
# COMPACT_ATOMS: atom_id res chain seq x y z
N MET A 1 34.85 -53.66 27.12
CA MET A 1 33.99 -54.57 27.90
C MET A 1 32.96 -55.14 26.92
N GLY A 2 33.09 -56.44 26.57
CA GLY A 2 32.20 -57.25 25.69
C GLY A 2 32.23 -56.91 24.19
N ILE A 3 32.90 -57.58 23.23
CA ILE A 3 33.05 -59.01 22.80
C ILE A 3 31.90 -59.49 21.86
N ALA A 4 32.16 -59.57 20.54
CA ALA A 4 32.15 -60.74 19.58
C ALA A 4 30.76 -61.14 19.04
N GLU A 5 30.53 -61.52 17.77
CA GLU A 5 31.10 -62.60 16.90
C GLU A 5 31.31 -62.10 15.43
N LEU A 6 32.41 -62.36 14.71
CA LEU A 6 32.85 -63.59 13.99
C LEU A 6 31.77 -64.15 13.03
N LEU A 7 31.96 -64.10 11.70
CA LEU A 7 32.70 -65.15 10.97
C LEU A 7 33.43 -64.65 9.69
N ARG A 8 34.71 -65.03 9.65
CA ARG A 8 35.66 -65.16 8.52
C ARG A 8 35.24 -66.38 7.64
N ARG A 9 35.64 -66.63 6.38
CA ARG A 9 36.80 -66.24 5.54
C ARG A 9 36.54 -66.66 4.05
N PRO A 10 37.38 -66.23 3.10
CA PRO A 10 37.28 -66.47 1.66
C PRO A 10 38.19 -67.61 1.15
N GLY A 11 37.97 -68.06 -0.08
CA GLY A 11 38.86 -68.97 -0.82
C GLY A 11 38.57 -68.99 -2.33
N SER A 12 39.54 -68.50 -3.12
CA SER A 12 39.74 -68.70 -4.57
C SER A 12 40.28 -70.15 -4.82
N PRO A 13 40.68 -70.64 -6.03
CA PRO A 13 40.80 -70.00 -7.37
C PRO A 13 40.39 -70.89 -8.59
N ALA A 14 40.52 -70.30 -9.80
CA ALA A 14 40.92 -70.88 -11.11
C ALA A 14 40.28 -72.18 -11.65
N SER A 15 39.72 -72.12 -12.87
CA SER A 15 40.40 -72.68 -14.06
C SER A 15 39.59 -72.43 -15.35
N LEU A 16 40.33 -72.05 -16.39
CA LEU A 16 39.96 -72.01 -17.80
C LEU A 16 39.52 -73.38 -18.30
N LEU A 17 38.54 -73.43 -19.20
CA LEU A 17 38.45 -74.45 -20.25
C LEU A 17 37.70 -73.87 -21.46
N ALA A 18 38.43 -73.78 -22.57
CA ALA A 18 37.94 -73.41 -23.89
C ALA A 18 37.19 -74.58 -24.53
N VAL A 19 36.10 -74.29 -25.25
CA VAL A 19 35.57 -75.18 -26.29
C VAL A 19 35.15 -74.31 -27.47
N ALA A 20 35.82 -74.52 -28.61
CA ALA A 20 35.51 -73.94 -29.90
C ALA A 20 35.14 -75.09 -30.85
N VAL A 21 33.98 -75.05 -31.51
CA VAL A 21 33.68 -75.78 -32.77
C VAL A 21 32.54 -75.09 -33.55
N LEU A 22 32.94 -74.44 -34.66
CA LEU A 22 32.41 -74.40 -36.05
C LEU A 22 30.92 -74.10 -36.39
N LEU A 23 30.74 -72.92 -37.01
CA LEU A 23 30.18 -72.61 -38.35
C LEU A 23 29.08 -73.50 -38.96
N THR A 24 27.92 -72.89 -39.22
CA THR A 24 27.18 -73.02 -40.50
C THR A 24 26.46 -71.71 -40.85
N MET A 25 26.78 -71.16 -42.02
CA MET A 25 26.15 -70.02 -42.67
C MET A 25 24.77 -70.42 -43.23
N VAL A 26 23.74 -69.61 -43.00
CA VAL A 26 22.53 -69.59 -43.85
C VAL A 26 22.30 -68.13 -44.26
N LEU A 27 22.56 -67.86 -45.53
CA LEU A 27 22.15 -66.65 -46.23
C LEU A 27 20.66 -66.79 -46.56
N ASP A 28 19.81 -65.95 -45.99
CA ASP A 28 18.46 -65.73 -46.50
C ASP A 28 18.33 -64.28 -46.96
N SER A 29 18.30 -64.12 -48.28
CA SER A 29 18.07 -62.87 -48.98
C SER A 29 16.57 -62.60 -49.07
N ALA A 30 16.04 -61.78 -48.16
CA ALA A 30 14.69 -61.23 -48.27
C ALA A 30 14.75 -59.85 -48.94
N TRP A 31 14.22 -59.79 -50.16
CA TRP A 31 13.91 -58.57 -50.89
C TRP A 31 12.79 -57.80 -50.17
N LEU A 32 13.02 -56.54 -49.81
CA LEU A 32 11.94 -55.59 -49.47
C LEU A 32 12.24 -54.22 -50.09
N LEU A 33 11.22 -53.71 -50.77
CA LEU A 33 11.13 -52.47 -51.54
C LEU A 33 11.50 -51.23 -50.69
N PRO A 34 12.06 -50.17 -51.29
CA PRO A 34 12.27 -48.91 -50.57
C PRO A 34 10.92 -48.23 -50.34
N GLN A 35 10.51 -48.12 -49.08
CA GLN A 35 9.39 -47.28 -48.67
C GLN A 35 9.85 -45.82 -48.70
N GLU A 36 9.25 -45.03 -49.60
CA GLU A 36 9.31 -43.57 -49.60
C GLU A 36 8.90 -43.05 -48.22
N GLN A 37 9.88 -42.53 -47.48
CA GLN A 37 9.63 -41.80 -46.24
C GLN A 37 9.17 -40.39 -46.63
N GLN A 38 7.85 -40.18 -46.70
CA GLN A 38 7.30 -38.83 -46.67
C GLN A 38 7.56 -38.24 -45.28
N ASP A 39 8.60 -37.42 -45.16
CA ASP A 39 8.81 -36.54 -44.01
C ASP A 39 7.67 -35.51 -43.94
N LEU A 40 6.63 -35.89 -43.20
CA LEU A 40 5.59 -34.96 -42.76
C LEU A 40 6.25 -33.99 -41.76
N PRO A 41 6.21 -32.66 -41.98
CA PRO A 41 6.82 -31.72 -41.04
C PRO A 41 6.07 -31.84 -39.70
N THR A 42 6.77 -32.34 -38.68
CA THR A 42 6.27 -32.38 -37.31
C THR A 42 6.24 -30.95 -36.78
N VAL A 43 5.22 -30.18 -37.17
CA VAL A 43 4.87 -28.93 -36.52
C VAL A 43 4.43 -29.30 -35.11
N ARG A 44 5.34 -29.18 -34.14
CA ARG A 44 4.98 -29.23 -32.72
C ARG A 44 3.91 -28.16 -32.51
N PRO A 45 2.68 -28.49 -32.06
CA PRO A 45 1.70 -27.47 -31.74
C PRO A 45 2.33 -26.56 -30.68
N ASN A 46 2.40 -25.25 -30.94
CA ASN A 46 2.92 -24.26 -29.99
C ASN A 46 2.09 -24.33 -28.70
N SER A 47 2.57 -25.11 -27.73
CA SER A 47 1.96 -25.30 -26.40
C SER A 47 2.23 -24.13 -25.47
N SER A 48 3.09 -23.20 -25.89
CA SER A 48 3.33 -21.92 -25.21
C SER A 48 2.14 -20.97 -25.42
N LEU A 49 1.80 -20.25 -24.35
CA LEU A 49 0.85 -19.14 -24.33
C LEU A 49 1.57 -17.79 -24.51
N ASN A 50 2.90 -17.73 -24.39
CA ASN A 50 3.69 -16.50 -24.54
C ASN A 50 3.13 -15.35 -23.66
N VAL A 51 3.03 -15.62 -22.37
CA VAL A 51 2.38 -14.73 -21.41
C VAL A 51 3.20 -13.46 -21.21
N LYS A 52 2.56 -12.30 -21.33
CA LYS A 52 3.14 -10.97 -21.12
C LYS A 52 2.36 -10.21 -20.07
N PHE A 53 3.05 -9.41 -19.26
CA PHE A 53 2.43 -8.58 -18.23
C PHE A 53 2.83 -7.12 -18.39
N ASP A 54 1.83 -6.26 -18.49
CA ASP A 54 2.00 -4.81 -18.46
C ASP A 54 1.65 -4.29 -17.04
N PRO A 55 2.64 -3.84 -16.25
CA PRO A 55 2.42 -3.33 -14.90
C PRO A 55 1.68 -1.98 -14.88
N LYS A 56 1.74 -1.16 -15.94
CA LYS A 56 1.07 0.14 -15.98
C LYS A 56 -0.44 -0.01 -16.07
N THR A 57 -0.88 -0.91 -16.95
CA THR A 57 -2.31 -1.24 -17.10
C THR A 57 -2.75 -2.40 -16.22
N THR A 58 -1.83 -3.02 -15.47
CA THR A 58 -2.06 -4.25 -14.67
C THR A 58 -2.71 -5.36 -15.50
N ARG A 59 -2.29 -5.47 -16.77
CA ARG A 59 -2.89 -6.34 -17.79
C ARG A 59 -1.95 -7.49 -18.11
N LEU A 60 -2.45 -8.71 -17.95
CA LEU A 60 -1.83 -9.95 -18.38
C LEU A 60 -2.42 -10.33 -19.74
N THR A 61 -1.57 -10.61 -20.72
CA THR A 61 -1.96 -11.00 -22.08
C THR A 61 -1.24 -12.28 -22.48
N TRP A 62 -1.84 -13.02 -23.41
CA TRP A 62 -1.25 -14.24 -23.97
C TRP A 62 -1.73 -14.45 -25.41
N ASP A 63 -1.10 -15.37 -26.12
CA ASP A 63 -1.48 -15.77 -27.46
C ASP A 63 -2.86 -16.43 -27.42
N CYS A 64 -3.84 -15.78 -28.05
CA CYS A 64 -5.18 -16.30 -28.25
C CYS A 64 -5.12 -17.69 -28.91
N LYS A 65 -5.82 -18.67 -28.32
CA LYS A 65 -6.00 -20.01 -28.89
C LYS A 65 -7.45 -20.20 -29.30
N GLU A 66 -7.66 -20.72 -30.50
CA GLU A 66 -9.00 -21.11 -30.98
C GLU A 66 -9.58 -22.23 -30.10
N ASN A 67 -10.90 -22.35 -30.04
CA ASN A 67 -11.63 -23.36 -29.25
C ASN A 67 -11.28 -23.38 -27.75
N THR A 68 -11.05 -22.19 -27.18
CA THR A 68 -10.86 -22.04 -25.73
C THR A 68 -12.22 -22.11 -25.02
N THR A 69 -12.42 -23.09 -24.15
CA THR A 69 -13.68 -23.31 -23.42
C THR A 69 -13.67 -22.76 -21.99
N TYR A 70 -12.49 -22.52 -21.44
CA TYR A 70 -12.31 -21.97 -20.09
C TYR A 70 -10.98 -21.24 -20.01
N GLY A 71 -10.95 -20.13 -19.29
CA GLY A 71 -9.74 -19.43 -18.93
C GLY A 71 -9.81 -18.88 -17.50
N GLU A 72 -8.69 -18.98 -16.78
CA GLU A 72 -8.48 -18.36 -15.48
C GLU A 72 -7.08 -17.73 -15.43
N CYS A 73 -7.04 -16.51 -14.93
CA CYS A 73 -5.81 -15.81 -14.61
C CYS A 73 -5.67 -15.69 -13.10
N VAL A 74 -4.45 -15.86 -12.62
CA VAL A 74 -4.13 -15.83 -11.20
C VAL A 74 -2.95 -14.90 -10.98
N LEU A 75 -3.08 -13.99 -10.03
CA LEU A 75 -1.98 -13.17 -9.49
C LEU A 75 -1.75 -13.60 -8.04
N ILE A 76 -0.52 -14.00 -7.73
CA ILE A 76 -0.07 -14.36 -6.39
C ILE A 76 0.73 -13.17 -5.84
N HIS A 77 0.11 -12.46 -4.90
CA HIS A 77 0.71 -11.33 -4.19
C HIS A 77 1.17 -11.79 -2.82
N LYS A 78 2.36 -11.34 -2.37
CA LYS A 78 2.94 -11.75 -1.08
C LYS A 78 2.00 -11.52 0.11
N GLU A 79 1.42 -10.32 0.20
CA GLU A 79 0.54 -9.94 1.32
C GLU A 79 -0.95 -10.23 1.07
N LYS A 80 -1.51 -9.77 -0.07
CA LYS A 80 -2.93 -9.96 -0.42
C LYS A 80 -3.30 -11.40 -0.78
N GLY A 81 -2.32 -12.29 -0.95
CA GLY A 81 -2.55 -13.67 -1.35
C GLY A 81 -2.98 -13.81 -2.81
N LEU A 82 -3.95 -14.70 -3.04
CA LEU A 82 -4.34 -15.14 -4.38
C LEU A 82 -5.49 -14.32 -4.96
N ILE A 83 -5.27 -13.66 -6.10
CA ILE A 83 -6.30 -12.93 -6.85
C ILE A 83 -6.61 -13.71 -8.12
N LYS A 84 -7.80 -14.30 -8.18
CA LYS A 84 -8.28 -15.06 -9.35
C LYS A 84 -9.26 -14.25 -10.18
N LYS A 85 -9.14 -14.37 -11.50
CA LYS A 85 -10.13 -13.86 -12.46
C LYS A 85 -10.46 -14.92 -13.49
N LYS A 86 -11.77 -15.16 -13.68
CA LYS A 86 -12.26 -15.90 -14.83
C LYS A 86 -12.15 -15.01 -16.06
N VAL A 87 -11.71 -15.61 -17.16
CA VAL A 87 -11.63 -14.99 -18.48
C VAL A 87 -13.00 -15.09 -19.13
N LYS A 88 -13.44 -14.03 -19.82
CA LYS A 88 -14.68 -14.10 -20.62
C LYS A 88 -14.40 -14.89 -21.91
N ASP A 89 -15.43 -15.49 -22.48
CA ASP A 89 -15.29 -16.27 -23.72
C ASP A 89 -14.59 -15.45 -24.80
N SER A 90 -13.61 -16.06 -25.48
CA SER A 90 -12.73 -15.46 -26.51
C SER A 90 -11.72 -14.37 -26.09
N GLU A 91 -11.69 -13.92 -24.83
CA GLU A 91 -10.66 -12.97 -24.39
C GLU A 91 -9.32 -13.68 -24.15
N CYS A 92 -8.20 -13.11 -24.64
CA CYS A 92 -6.84 -13.55 -24.29
C CYS A 92 -6.08 -12.54 -23.40
N HIS A 93 -6.82 -11.91 -22.49
CA HIS A 93 -6.23 -11.02 -21.51
C HIS A 93 -7.01 -10.99 -20.19
N CYS A 94 -6.33 -10.56 -19.14
CA CYS A 94 -6.90 -10.30 -17.82
C CYS A 94 -6.37 -8.99 -17.27
N THR A 95 -7.26 -8.16 -16.74
CA THR A 95 -6.87 -6.94 -16.02
C THR A 95 -7.11 -7.15 -14.52
N PHE A 96 -6.05 -7.10 -13.72
CA PHE A 96 -6.12 -7.23 -12.27
C PHE A 96 -6.48 -5.90 -11.61
N PRO A 97 -7.07 -5.92 -10.40
CA PRO A 97 -7.15 -4.74 -9.55
C PRO A 97 -5.74 -4.23 -9.18
N ASP A 98 -5.66 -2.95 -8.83
CA ASP A 98 -4.38 -2.37 -8.39
C ASP A 98 -3.87 -3.02 -7.10
N CYS A 99 -2.62 -3.44 -7.14
CA CYS A 99 -1.84 -3.96 -6.03
C CYS A 99 -0.41 -3.44 -6.13
N SER A 100 0.31 -3.52 -5.02
CA SER A 100 1.74 -3.21 -5.00
C SER A 100 2.50 -4.31 -5.74
N LEU A 101 3.47 -3.90 -6.55
CA LEU A 101 4.29 -4.78 -7.37
C LEU A 101 5.75 -4.79 -6.93
N HIS A 102 6.19 -3.85 -6.08
CA HIS A 102 7.59 -3.73 -5.65
C HIS A 102 8.11 -4.98 -4.91
N GLY A 103 7.23 -5.74 -4.27
CA GLY A 103 7.58 -7.01 -3.61
C GLY A 103 7.80 -8.17 -4.58
N GLY A 104 7.55 -7.97 -5.87
CA GLY A 104 7.48 -9.02 -6.88
C GLY A 104 6.18 -9.83 -6.78
N VAL A 105 5.64 -10.22 -7.94
CA VAL A 105 4.41 -11.03 -8.04
C VAL A 105 4.62 -12.20 -8.98
N THR A 106 3.89 -13.29 -8.73
CA THR A 106 3.77 -14.39 -9.69
C THR A 106 2.42 -14.27 -10.39
N LEU A 107 2.41 -14.37 -11.71
CA LEU A 107 1.20 -14.45 -12.51
C LEU A 107 1.14 -15.83 -13.16
N SER A 108 -0.05 -16.37 -13.34
CA SER A 108 -0.25 -17.56 -14.15
C SER A 108 -1.55 -17.49 -14.92
N VAL A 109 -1.50 -18.02 -16.14
CA VAL A 109 -2.69 -18.24 -16.97
C VAL A 109 -2.93 -19.73 -17.03
N GLN A 110 -4.19 -20.10 -16.99
CA GLN A 110 -4.65 -21.45 -17.25
C GLN A 110 -5.83 -21.38 -18.21
N ILE A 111 -5.73 -22.07 -19.34
CA ILE A 111 -6.81 -22.18 -20.32
C ILE A 111 -7.07 -23.63 -20.70
N ASN A 112 -8.29 -23.93 -21.14
CA ASN A 112 -8.64 -25.21 -21.73
C ASN A 112 -8.91 -25.04 -23.23
N VAL A 113 -8.14 -25.72 -24.06
CA VAL A 113 -8.19 -25.67 -25.53
C VAL A 113 -8.39 -27.08 -26.06
N ASN A 114 -9.45 -27.34 -26.83
CA ASN A 114 -9.75 -28.68 -27.38
C ASN A 114 -9.65 -29.81 -26.32
N GLN A 115 -10.25 -29.59 -25.13
CA GLN A 115 -10.19 -30.50 -23.96
C GLN A 115 -8.79 -30.71 -23.35
N ARG A 116 -7.77 -29.96 -23.78
CA ARG A 116 -6.42 -29.96 -23.18
C ARG A 116 -6.22 -28.72 -22.32
N ARG A 117 -5.61 -28.90 -21.14
CA ARG A 117 -5.28 -27.80 -20.23
C ARG A 117 -3.89 -27.27 -20.54
N LEU A 118 -3.81 -25.99 -20.87
CA LEU A 118 -2.55 -25.25 -21.00
C LEU A 118 -2.39 -24.34 -19.79
N SER A 119 -1.17 -24.24 -19.27
CA SER A 119 -0.86 -23.30 -18.21
C SER A 119 0.55 -22.78 -18.36
N GLU A 120 0.70 -21.49 -18.13
CA GLU A 120 2.00 -20.81 -18.18
C GLU A 120 2.09 -19.83 -17.01
N ARG A 121 3.28 -19.76 -16.40
CA ARG A 121 3.58 -18.93 -15.24
C ARG A 121 4.62 -17.89 -15.62
N LEU A 122 4.39 -16.65 -15.21
CA LEU A 122 5.29 -15.52 -15.38
C LEU A 122 5.65 -14.96 -13.99
N VAL A 123 6.94 -14.74 -13.74
CA VAL A 123 7.41 -14.06 -12.52
C VAL A 123 7.74 -12.62 -12.89
N TYR A 124 7.07 -11.66 -12.24
CA TYR A 124 7.40 -10.25 -12.34
C TYR A 124 8.22 -9.87 -11.11
N SER A 125 9.53 -9.67 -11.31
CA SER A 125 10.46 -9.20 -10.28
C SER A 125 10.62 -7.68 -10.33
N ASN A 126 10.98 -7.09 -9.19
CA ASN A 126 11.37 -5.70 -9.11
C ASN A 126 12.84 -5.59 -9.55
N PRO A 127 13.12 -4.99 -10.73
CA PRO A 127 14.47 -4.93 -11.27
C PRO A 127 15.37 -4.02 -10.42
N GLY A 128 16.68 -4.23 -10.46
CA GLY A 128 17.64 -3.55 -9.59
C GLY A 128 18.06 -4.33 -8.34
N ARG A 129 19.11 -3.83 -7.67
CA ARG A 129 19.73 -4.50 -6.52
C ARG A 129 18.84 -4.42 -5.29
N GLU A 130 18.74 -5.52 -4.54
CA GLU A 130 17.94 -5.57 -3.31
C GLU A 130 18.37 -4.51 -2.30
N GLY A 131 17.39 -3.82 -1.69
CA GLY A 131 17.64 -2.81 -0.67
C GLY A 131 18.01 -1.42 -1.21
N THR A 132 17.95 -1.20 -2.52
CA THR A 132 18.14 0.11 -3.16
C THR A 132 16.87 0.97 -3.19
N ALA A 133 15.69 0.35 -3.13
CA ALA A 133 14.40 1.04 -3.11
C ALA A 133 14.26 2.00 -1.91
N ALA A 134 13.47 3.04 -2.12
CA ALA A 134 13.07 3.95 -1.05
C ALA A 134 12.37 3.17 0.08
N ARG A 135 12.68 3.51 1.33
CA ARG A 135 12.15 2.86 2.52
C ARG A 135 11.32 3.82 3.37
N ASN A 136 10.51 3.29 4.27
CA ASN A 136 9.69 4.08 5.21
C ASN A 136 8.79 5.11 4.51
N PHE A 137 8.25 4.75 3.34
CA PHE A 137 7.34 5.62 2.61
C PHE A 137 6.08 5.89 3.44
N SER A 138 5.76 7.17 3.63
CA SER A 138 4.55 7.61 4.31
C SER A 138 4.06 8.91 3.69
N CYS A 139 2.74 9.12 3.72
CA CYS A 139 2.13 10.37 3.32
C CYS A 139 1.17 10.85 4.42
N VAL A 140 1.01 12.16 4.53
CA VAL A 140 0.02 12.80 5.41
C VAL A 140 -0.67 13.93 4.64
N ILE A 141 -2.01 13.92 4.65
CA ILE A 141 -2.82 15.06 4.21
C ILE A 141 -3.00 15.97 5.40
N TYR A 142 -2.80 17.28 5.21
CA TYR A 142 -2.95 18.29 6.24
C TYR A 142 -3.65 19.52 5.67
N ASP A 143 -4.28 20.30 6.54
CA ASP A 143 -5.11 21.46 6.19
C ASP A 143 -6.14 21.18 5.08
N ALA A 144 -6.61 19.93 4.96
CA ALA A 144 -7.53 19.41 3.93
C ALA A 144 -7.03 19.43 2.46
N ASP A 145 -6.11 20.33 2.08
CA ASP A 145 -5.71 20.53 0.68
C ASP A 145 -4.28 20.11 0.35
N PHE A 146 -3.42 19.94 1.36
CA PHE A 146 -2.01 19.68 1.13
C PHE A 146 -1.65 18.25 1.51
N MET A 147 -0.65 17.69 0.84
CA MET A 147 -0.08 16.40 1.19
C MET A 147 1.44 16.47 1.21
N ASN A 148 2.03 15.95 2.28
CA ASN A 148 3.47 15.66 2.31
C ASN A 148 3.67 14.15 2.29
N CYS A 149 4.49 13.69 1.37
CA CYS A 149 5.02 12.33 1.36
C CYS A 149 6.51 12.38 1.72
N SER A 150 6.99 11.37 2.43
CA SER A 150 8.38 11.23 2.82
C SER A 150 8.83 9.78 2.69
N TRP A 151 10.11 9.60 2.45
CA TRP A 151 10.79 8.32 2.43
C TRP A 151 12.25 8.51 2.81
N ALA A 152 12.92 7.42 3.15
CA ALA A 152 14.36 7.41 3.39
C ALA A 152 15.08 6.66 2.26
N LYS A 153 16.36 6.99 2.08
CA LYS A 153 17.27 6.28 1.17
C LYS A 153 17.35 4.80 1.50
N GLY A 154 17.35 3.96 0.46
CA GLY A 154 17.54 2.52 0.55
C GLY A 154 18.87 2.18 1.21
N ARG A 155 18.92 1.12 2.01
CA ARG A 155 20.12 0.75 2.79
C ARG A 155 21.31 0.38 1.91
N ALA A 156 21.04 -0.16 0.73
CA ALA A 156 22.05 -0.55 -0.26
C ALA A 156 22.06 0.39 -1.48
N ALA A 157 21.36 1.52 -1.40
CA ALA A 157 21.35 2.49 -2.48
C ALA A 157 22.69 3.23 -2.56
N PRO A 158 23.25 3.42 -3.78
CA PRO A 158 24.51 4.12 -3.98
C PRO A 158 24.40 5.60 -3.62
N ASP A 159 25.52 6.30 -3.52
CA ASP A 159 25.56 7.70 -3.10
C ASP A 159 25.00 8.68 -4.13
N ASP A 160 25.04 8.31 -5.41
CA ASP A 160 24.47 9.08 -6.51
C ASP A 160 22.97 8.82 -6.75
N VAL A 161 22.31 8.03 -5.89
CA VAL A 161 20.89 7.70 -6.07
C VAL A 161 20.01 8.94 -6.07
N GLN A 162 19.08 8.99 -7.03
CA GLN A 162 18.00 9.97 -7.06
C GLN A 162 16.65 9.26 -7.11
N TYR A 163 15.67 9.75 -6.35
CA TYR A 163 14.32 9.19 -6.27
C TYR A 163 13.28 10.10 -6.93
N PHE A 164 12.23 9.49 -7.49
CA PHE A 164 11.15 10.21 -8.17
C PHE A 164 9.80 9.65 -7.76
N LEU A 165 8.89 10.52 -7.33
CA LEU A 165 7.54 10.12 -6.92
C LEU A 165 6.55 10.37 -8.05
N TYR A 166 5.77 9.35 -8.37
CA TYR A 166 4.64 9.41 -9.29
C TYR A 166 3.35 9.03 -8.57
N THR A 167 2.29 9.78 -8.85
CA THR A 167 0.93 9.48 -8.42
C THR A 167 0.09 9.09 -9.62
N ARG A 168 -0.78 8.09 -9.47
CA ARG A 168 -1.64 7.63 -10.57
C ARG A 168 -3.10 7.99 -10.33
N SER A 169 -3.68 8.69 -11.31
CA SER A 169 -5.10 9.02 -11.32
C SER A 169 -5.98 7.82 -11.68
N LYS A 170 -7.30 7.97 -11.51
CA LYS A 170 -8.31 6.98 -11.95
C LYS A 170 -8.17 6.56 -13.42
N LYS A 171 -7.75 7.49 -14.29
CA LYS A 171 -7.55 7.25 -15.73
C LYS A 171 -6.18 6.62 -16.05
N ARG A 172 -5.46 6.12 -15.05
CA ARG A 172 -4.10 5.57 -15.17
C ARG A 172 -3.06 6.57 -15.69
N ILE A 173 -3.37 7.87 -15.63
CA ILE A 173 -2.40 8.92 -15.95
C ILE A 173 -1.51 9.12 -14.73
N GLU A 174 -0.21 8.97 -14.93
CA GLU A 174 0.83 9.21 -13.94
C GLU A 174 1.21 10.70 -13.92
N ARG A 175 1.37 11.25 -12.73
CA ARG A 175 1.82 12.63 -12.51
C ARG A 175 3.00 12.61 -11.56
N GLU A 176 4.11 13.19 -12.00
CA GLU A 176 5.28 13.37 -11.16
C GLU A 176 5.01 14.38 -10.04
N CYS A 177 5.73 14.21 -8.93
CA CYS A 177 5.78 15.20 -7.86
C CYS A 177 6.13 16.60 -8.38
N PRO A 178 5.33 17.63 -8.05
CA PRO A 178 5.62 19.00 -8.49
C PRO A 178 6.74 19.65 -7.67
N HIS A 179 6.90 19.27 -6.39
CA HIS A 179 7.84 19.91 -5.47
C HIS A 179 8.50 18.88 -4.54
N TYR A 180 9.74 18.50 -4.86
CA TYR A 180 10.51 17.57 -4.04
C TYR A 180 11.08 18.23 -2.78
N LEU A 181 11.05 17.49 -1.68
CA LEU A 181 11.83 17.76 -0.48
C LEU A 181 13.20 17.09 -0.65
N LYS A 182 14.28 17.82 -0.36
CA LYS A 182 15.65 17.36 -0.60
C LYS A 182 16.44 17.30 0.69
N ASP A 183 17.26 16.28 0.82
CA ASP A 183 18.33 16.16 1.82
C ASP A 183 19.64 15.99 1.07
N SER A 184 20.56 16.96 1.23
CA SER A 184 21.85 16.98 0.53
C SER A 184 21.76 16.77 -0.99
N GLY A 185 20.66 17.22 -1.62
CA GLY A 185 20.40 17.08 -3.06
C GLY A 185 19.57 15.85 -3.46
N THR A 186 19.50 14.81 -2.62
CA THR A 186 18.67 13.62 -2.84
C THR A 186 17.22 13.89 -2.49
N HIS A 187 16.27 13.48 -3.33
CA HIS A 187 14.85 13.58 -3.05
C HIS A 187 14.46 12.59 -1.94
N VAL A 188 13.94 13.12 -0.83
CA VAL A 188 13.49 12.36 0.35
C VAL A 188 12.01 12.58 0.66
N GLY A 189 11.32 13.35 -0.19
CA GLY A 189 9.90 13.59 -0.03
C GLY A 189 9.30 14.40 -1.17
N CYS A 190 8.00 14.61 -1.08
CA CYS A 190 7.22 15.39 -2.03
C CYS A 190 6.16 16.20 -1.30
N HIS A 191 5.97 17.45 -1.72
CA HIS A 191 4.87 18.30 -1.30
C HIS A 191 3.88 18.50 -2.46
N LEU A 192 2.63 18.09 -2.26
CA LEU A 192 1.53 18.27 -3.20
C LEU A 192 0.59 19.37 -2.71
N ARG A 193 0.34 20.36 -3.57
CA ARG A 193 -0.60 21.47 -3.34
C ARG A 193 -1.99 21.25 -3.96
N ASP A 194 -2.07 20.35 -4.94
CA ASP A 194 -3.30 20.01 -5.61
C ASP A 194 -3.55 18.50 -5.48
N LEU A 195 -4.62 18.14 -4.78
CA LEU A 195 -5.05 16.75 -4.57
C LEU A 195 -6.21 16.35 -5.50
N SER A 196 -6.61 17.20 -6.45
CA SER A 196 -7.74 16.94 -7.36
C SER A 196 -7.55 15.71 -8.24
N GLY A 197 -6.29 15.39 -8.57
CA GLY A 197 -5.93 14.20 -9.35
C GLY A 197 -6.00 12.89 -8.55
N LEU A 198 -6.10 12.98 -7.22
CA LEU A 198 -6.11 11.83 -6.32
C LEU A 198 -7.53 11.39 -5.98
N THR A 199 -7.69 10.10 -5.68
CA THR A 199 -8.99 9.51 -5.37
C THR A 199 -8.95 8.81 -4.02
N SER A 200 -10.08 8.31 -3.52
CA SER A 200 -10.15 7.72 -2.17
C SER A 200 -9.05 6.67 -1.94
N TYR A 201 -8.79 5.81 -2.93
CA TYR A 201 -7.59 4.99 -2.98
C TYR A 201 -6.68 5.53 -4.09
N SER A 202 -5.43 5.84 -3.76
CA SER A 202 -4.47 6.37 -4.72
C SER A 202 -3.19 5.53 -4.72
N TYR A 203 -2.66 5.30 -5.93
CA TYR A 203 -1.41 4.57 -6.14
C TYR A 203 -0.23 5.55 -6.19
N PHE A 204 0.80 5.24 -5.42
CA PHE A 204 2.04 5.99 -5.31
C PHE A 204 3.20 5.08 -5.72
N LEU A 205 4.10 5.60 -6.56
CA LEU A 205 5.29 4.92 -7.05
C LEU A 205 6.50 5.80 -6.78
N VAL A 206 7.46 5.32 -6.00
CA VAL A 206 8.78 5.93 -5.85
C VAL A 206 9.76 5.13 -6.69
N ASN A 207 10.16 5.68 -7.83
CA ASN A 207 11.20 5.11 -8.68
C ASN A 207 12.58 5.66 -8.27
N GLY A 208 13.66 5.08 -8.78
CA GLY A 208 15.01 5.59 -8.57
C GLY A 208 15.93 5.43 -9.78
N SER A 209 16.97 6.23 -9.82
CA SER A 209 18.04 6.16 -10.81
C SER A 209 19.40 6.32 -10.16
N SER A 210 20.40 5.65 -10.71
CA SER A 210 21.83 5.80 -10.40
C SER A 210 22.63 5.43 -11.64
N GLN A 211 23.85 5.94 -11.75
CA GLN A 211 24.80 5.58 -12.80
C GLN A 211 25.48 4.23 -12.51
N GLU A 212 25.55 3.83 -11.24
CA GLU A 212 26.29 2.64 -10.80
C GLU A 212 25.44 1.37 -10.82
N THR A 213 24.18 1.46 -10.41
CA THR A 213 23.29 0.30 -10.30
C THR A 213 21.86 0.66 -10.62
N GLU A 214 21.13 -0.30 -11.19
CA GLU A 214 19.69 -0.22 -11.29
C GLU A 214 19.06 -0.22 -9.89
N ILE A 215 18.06 0.64 -9.70
CA ILE A 215 17.41 0.91 -8.41
C ILE A 215 16.02 0.30 -8.42
N GLN A 216 15.72 -0.50 -7.41
CA GLN A 216 14.38 -1.03 -7.20
C GLN A 216 13.38 0.11 -6.93
N PHE A 217 12.19 0.02 -7.50
CA PHE A 217 11.12 0.95 -7.17
C PHE A 217 10.40 0.51 -5.88
N PHE A 218 9.67 1.43 -5.25
CA PHE A 218 8.71 1.13 -4.19
C PHE A 218 7.33 1.62 -4.62
N ASP A 219 6.28 0.84 -4.37
CA ASP A 219 4.92 1.27 -4.64
C ASP A 219 3.92 0.94 -3.53
N SER A 220 2.89 1.77 -3.40
CA SER A 220 1.87 1.60 -2.36
C SER A 220 0.51 2.13 -2.82
N LEU A 221 -0.54 1.50 -2.32
CA LEU A 221 -1.90 2.00 -2.42
C LEU A 221 -2.34 2.54 -1.06
N LEU A 222 -2.60 3.84 -0.99
CA LEU A 222 -3.04 4.49 0.25
C LEU A 222 -4.51 4.88 0.16
N LEU A 223 -5.26 4.58 1.22
CA LEU A 223 -6.59 5.13 1.45
C LEU A 223 -6.43 6.54 2.03
N LEU A 224 -6.77 7.57 1.25
CA LEU A 224 -6.52 8.97 1.61
C LEU A 224 -7.17 9.38 2.93
N LYS A 225 -8.33 8.80 3.24
CA LYS A 225 -9.00 9.03 4.52
C LYS A 225 -8.13 8.63 5.72
N GLU A 226 -7.34 7.57 5.59
CA GLU A 226 -6.54 7.06 6.71
C GLU A 226 -5.27 7.86 6.97
N ILE A 227 -4.84 8.65 5.99
CA ILE A 227 -3.65 9.49 6.08
C ILE A 227 -3.99 10.97 6.23
N GLU A 228 -5.28 11.31 6.36
CA GLU A 228 -5.73 12.67 6.62
C GLU A 228 -5.61 13.01 8.10
N ARG A 229 -4.78 14.00 8.41
CA ARG A 229 -4.67 14.59 9.74
C ARG A 229 -5.64 15.75 9.83
N TYR A 230 -6.65 15.61 10.68
CA TYR A 230 -7.61 16.68 10.92
C TYR A 230 -7.01 17.81 11.76
N ASN A 231 -7.39 19.03 11.41
CA ASN A 231 -7.07 20.21 12.19
C ASN A 231 -7.87 20.25 13.50
N ALA A 232 -7.44 21.12 14.41
CA ALA A 232 -8.24 21.47 15.57
C ALA A 232 -9.59 22.06 15.12
N PRO A 233 -10.67 21.91 15.92
CA PRO A 233 -11.95 22.52 15.61
C PRO A 233 -11.87 24.04 15.55
N ASP A 234 -12.68 24.62 14.66
CA ASP A 234 -12.79 26.07 14.50
C ASP A 234 -13.91 26.65 15.38
N ASN A 235 -13.90 27.97 15.57
CA ASN A 235 -14.97 28.72 16.24
C ASN A 235 -15.39 28.15 17.61
N ILE A 236 -14.40 27.88 18.48
CA ILE A 236 -14.65 27.39 19.83
C ILE A 236 -15.24 28.52 20.67
N THR A 237 -16.47 28.35 21.13
CA THR A 237 -17.21 29.32 21.94
C THR A 237 -17.61 28.71 23.27
N VAL A 238 -17.58 29.53 24.32
CA VAL A 238 -18.00 29.12 25.67
C VAL A 238 -19.03 30.12 26.19
N HIS A 239 -20.22 29.61 26.52
CA HIS A 239 -21.30 30.40 27.11
C HIS A 239 -21.66 29.83 28.48
N CYS A 240 -21.42 30.60 29.53
CA CYS A 240 -21.72 30.20 30.90
C CYS A 240 -23.02 30.83 31.41
N ASN A 241 -23.87 30.02 32.03
CA ASN A 241 -24.99 30.48 32.85
C ASN A 241 -24.70 30.19 34.34
N GLU A 242 -25.74 30.21 35.18
CA GLU A 242 -25.60 29.98 36.61
C GLU A 242 -25.23 28.54 36.97
N SER A 243 -25.62 27.56 36.15
CA SER A 243 -25.48 26.12 36.44
C SER A 243 -24.39 25.42 35.61
N HIS A 244 -24.17 25.83 34.36
CA HIS A 244 -23.23 25.18 33.43
C HIS A 244 -22.60 26.16 32.44
N CYS A 245 -21.48 25.75 31.87
CA CYS A 245 -20.83 26.36 30.73
C CYS A 245 -21.00 25.45 29.51
N LEU A 246 -21.69 25.95 28.49
CA LEU A 246 -21.86 25.29 27.20
C LEU A 246 -20.67 25.64 26.31
N VAL A 247 -19.87 24.64 25.96
CA VAL A 247 -18.80 24.72 24.96
C VAL A 247 -19.36 24.25 23.62
N ARG A 248 -19.15 25.02 22.55
CA ARG A 248 -19.50 24.64 21.18
C ARG A 248 -18.32 24.84 20.26
N TRP A 249 -18.25 24.05 19.20
CA TRP A 249 -17.22 24.16 18.18
C TRP A 249 -17.77 23.77 16.81
N GLU A 250 -17.10 24.25 15.77
CA GLU A 250 -17.37 23.86 14.39
C GLU A 250 -16.50 22.67 13.98
N GLN A 251 -17.04 21.83 13.09
CA GLN A 251 -16.28 20.72 12.53
C GLN A 251 -15.11 21.28 11.71
N PRO A 252 -13.88 20.78 11.90
CA PRO A 252 -12.76 21.22 11.08
C PRO A 252 -12.99 20.87 9.61
N ARG A 253 -12.40 21.68 8.72
CA ARG A 253 -12.40 21.40 7.29
C ARG A 253 -11.69 20.08 6.98
N THR A 254 -12.28 19.31 6.08
CA THR A 254 -11.72 18.06 5.57
C THR A 254 -11.68 18.08 4.04
N ARG A 255 -10.80 17.26 3.45
CA ARG A 255 -10.62 17.17 1.98
C ARG A 255 -11.91 16.81 1.26
N GLN A 256 -12.69 15.92 1.87
CA GLN A 256 -14.04 15.56 1.43
C GLN A 256 -15.03 15.84 2.55
N PRO A 257 -16.23 16.37 2.27
CA PRO A 257 -17.25 16.58 3.30
C PRO A 257 -17.54 15.29 4.07
N ARG A 258 -17.49 15.37 5.39
CA ARG A 258 -17.75 14.27 6.32
C ARG A 258 -18.92 14.61 7.24
N SER A 259 -19.58 13.57 7.74
CA SER A 259 -20.56 13.71 8.81
C SER A 259 -19.84 13.94 10.14
N ASN A 260 -20.42 14.77 11.02
CA ASN A 260 -19.95 14.94 12.40
C ASN A 260 -19.74 13.60 13.13
N ARG A 261 -20.52 12.56 12.80
CA ARG A 261 -20.39 11.23 13.41
C ARG A 261 -19.07 10.52 13.08
N GLU A 262 -18.33 10.98 12.07
CA GLU A 262 -17.00 10.44 11.75
C GLU A 262 -15.88 10.98 12.64
N PHE A 263 -16.18 11.99 13.47
CA PHE A 263 -15.20 12.66 14.31
C PHE A 263 -15.34 12.27 15.78
N GLN A 264 -14.21 12.28 16.44
CA GLN A 264 -14.11 12.24 17.89
C GLN A 264 -13.30 13.46 18.34
N TYR A 265 -13.76 14.10 19.40
CA TYR A 265 -13.12 15.27 19.97
C TYR A 265 -12.62 14.96 21.37
N GLN A 266 -11.47 15.54 21.72
CA GLN A 266 -10.99 15.55 23.08
C GLN A 266 -10.88 16.99 23.55
N LEU A 267 -11.50 17.26 24.70
CA LEU A 267 -11.47 18.54 25.38
C LEU A 267 -10.51 18.41 26.57
N ASP A 268 -9.63 19.39 26.73
CA ASP A 268 -8.79 19.57 27.91
C ASP A 268 -9.24 20.84 28.63
N VAL A 269 -9.86 20.66 29.79
CA VAL A 269 -10.32 21.77 30.63
C VAL A 269 -9.37 21.90 31.83
N GLN A 270 -8.71 23.04 31.90
CA GLN A 270 -7.73 23.35 32.95
C GLN A 270 -8.18 24.57 33.75
N ARG A 271 -7.81 24.60 35.03
CA ARG A 271 -8.03 25.75 35.92
C ARG A 271 -6.82 26.69 35.87
N TRP A 272 -7.06 27.98 35.74
CA TRP A 272 -6.02 29.01 35.68
C TRP A 272 -5.21 29.05 36.99
N HIS A 273 -3.88 28.99 36.89
CA HIS A 273 -2.86 28.95 37.97
C HIS A 273 -2.69 27.66 38.78
N ASP A 274 -3.34 26.54 38.45
CA ASP A 274 -3.01 25.25 39.09
C ASP A 274 -1.90 24.53 38.31
N THR A 275 -0.65 24.96 38.48
CA THR A 275 0.55 24.26 37.97
C THR A 275 0.93 23.06 38.83
N SER A 276 0.27 22.84 39.96
CA SER A 276 0.58 21.77 40.94
C SER A 276 -0.25 20.50 40.77
N SER A 277 -1.43 20.60 40.15
CA SER A 277 -2.27 19.45 39.77
C SER A 277 -2.27 19.29 38.26
N ASN A 278 -1.42 18.40 37.75
CA ASN A 278 -1.38 18.00 36.34
C ASN A 278 -2.62 17.16 35.91
N ARG A 279 -3.80 17.42 36.50
CA ARG A 279 -5.05 16.72 36.21
C ARG A 279 -6.07 17.68 35.57
N GLY A 280 -5.72 18.22 34.40
CA GLY A 280 -6.72 18.74 33.47
C GLY A 280 -7.77 17.66 33.21
N GLN A 281 -9.04 18.05 33.15
CA GLN A 281 -10.09 17.07 32.88
C GLN A 281 -10.11 16.79 31.38
N LEU A 282 -9.61 15.62 31.00
CA LEU A 282 -9.69 15.14 29.62
C LEU A 282 -11.04 14.48 29.37
N ILE A 283 -11.82 15.07 28.48
CA ILE A 283 -13.16 14.59 28.13
C ILE A 283 -13.15 14.20 26.67
N VAL A 284 -13.57 12.98 26.36
CA VAL A 284 -13.70 12.50 24.99
C VAL A 284 -15.18 12.45 24.62
N VAL A 285 -15.53 13.07 23.50
CA VAL A 285 -16.90 13.11 22.97
C VAL A 285 -16.91 12.72 21.50
N PHE A 286 -17.97 12.03 21.08
CA PHE A 286 -18.21 11.76 19.66
C PHE A 286 -18.91 12.96 19.03
N GLY A 287 -18.61 13.26 17.77
CA GLY A 287 -19.27 14.33 17.05
C GLY A 287 -20.75 14.04 16.80
N ASP A 288 -21.57 15.08 16.92
CA ASP A 288 -23.02 15.04 16.71
C ASP A 288 -23.49 16.29 15.94
N SER A 289 -24.80 16.46 15.72
CA SER A 289 -25.33 17.63 14.99
C SER A 289 -25.12 18.98 15.71
N GLY A 290 -24.66 18.98 16.97
CA GLY A 290 -24.48 20.18 17.77
C GLY A 290 -23.04 20.49 18.18
N ASN A 291 -22.11 19.53 18.05
CA ASN A 291 -20.70 19.60 18.44
C ASN A 291 -20.51 20.45 19.70
N ARG A 292 -21.04 19.91 20.80
CA ARG A 292 -21.19 20.65 22.06
C ARG A 292 -20.88 19.80 23.27
N TYR A 293 -20.47 20.45 24.34
CA TYR A 293 -20.31 19.83 25.64
C TYR A 293 -20.74 20.78 26.76
N ASN A 294 -21.50 20.25 27.72
CA ASN A 294 -21.93 21.01 28.89
C ASN A 294 -21.02 20.67 30.07
N PHE A 295 -20.26 21.66 30.53
CA PHE A 295 -19.44 21.57 31.72
C PHE A 295 -20.23 22.10 32.93
N PRO A 296 -20.35 21.36 34.05
CA PRO A 296 -20.94 21.90 35.28
C PRO A 296 -20.16 23.13 35.71
N LYS A 297 -20.84 24.23 36.06
CA LYS A 297 -20.13 25.47 36.42
C LYS A 297 -19.18 25.19 37.58
N PRO A 298 -17.88 25.48 37.44
CA PRO A 298 -16.95 25.29 38.54
C PRO A 298 -17.32 26.32 39.63
N GLY A 299 -17.63 25.83 40.83
CA GLY A 299 -18.21 26.60 41.95
C GLY A 299 -17.31 27.65 42.59
N SER A 300 -16.43 28.32 41.83
CA SER A 300 -15.55 29.37 42.35
C SER A 300 -15.26 30.43 41.28
N LYS A 301 -14.81 31.62 41.71
CA LYS A 301 -14.32 32.74 40.86
C LYS A 301 -13.02 32.40 40.11
N ALA A 302 -12.90 31.16 39.64
CA ALA A 302 -11.72 30.66 38.97
C ALA A 302 -11.88 30.80 37.46
N LYS A 303 -10.84 31.34 36.82
CA LYS A 303 -10.69 31.30 35.37
C LYS A 303 -10.33 29.88 34.96
N HIS A 304 -10.83 29.46 33.81
CA HIS A 304 -10.58 28.16 33.21
C HIS A 304 -10.18 28.37 31.75
N THR A 305 -9.46 27.40 31.20
CA THR A 305 -9.14 27.34 29.78
C THR A 305 -9.63 26.02 29.22
N VAL A 306 -10.20 26.05 28.02
CA VAL A 306 -10.52 24.85 27.25
C VAL A 306 -9.68 24.81 25.97
N LYS A 307 -9.11 23.65 25.66
CA LYS A 307 -8.54 23.31 24.36
C LYS A 307 -9.29 22.13 23.78
N ILE A 308 -9.42 22.06 22.46
CA ILE A 308 -10.09 20.94 21.78
C ILE A 308 -9.18 20.43 20.67
N ARG A 309 -9.10 19.11 20.50
CA ARG A 309 -8.47 18.47 19.35
C ARG A 309 -9.38 17.43 18.73
N THR A 310 -9.11 17.12 17.46
CA THR A 310 -9.95 16.25 16.63
C THR A 310 -9.21 14.97 16.24
N ALA A 311 -9.94 13.87 16.12
CA ALA A 311 -9.49 12.62 15.52
C ALA A 311 -10.59 11.98 14.67
N ASP A 312 -10.21 11.03 13.81
CA ASP A 312 -11.17 10.09 13.24
C ASP A 312 -11.69 9.16 14.35
N ALA A 313 -13.01 9.05 14.46
CA ALA A 313 -13.67 8.27 15.50
C ALA A 313 -13.29 6.78 15.51
N ARG A 314 -12.77 6.26 14.40
CA ARG A 314 -12.35 4.84 14.27
C ARG A 314 -10.88 4.60 14.56
N LYS A 315 -10.03 5.63 14.54
CA LYS A 315 -8.57 5.46 14.62
C LYS A 315 -7.86 6.28 15.70
N ALA A 316 -8.58 7.17 16.40
CA ALA A 316 -8.07 7.97 17.52
C ALA A 316 -6.68 8.62 17.29
N HIS A 317 -6.32 8.89 16.03
CA HIS A 317 -5.10 9.60 15.66
C HIS A 317 -5.36 11.10 15.83
N TRP A 318 -4.98 11.60 16.99
CA TRP A 318 -5.27 12.97 17.39
C TRP A 318 -4.45 14.00 16.61
N GLY A 319 -5.15 15.02 16.10
CA GLY A 319 -4.55 16.24 15.57
C GLY A 319 -3.97 17.14 16.67
N ALA A 320 -3.55 18.33 16.26
CA ALA A 320 -3.07 19.36 17.18
C ALA A 320 -4.21 19.88 18.06
N TRP A 321 -3.85 20.40 19.23
CA TRP A 321 -4.76 21.16 20.08
C TRP A 321 -5.09 22.52 19.46
N SER A 322 -6.32 22.97 19.65
CA SER A 322 -6.71 24.35 19.40
C SER A 322 -5.94 25.31 20.29
N GLN A 323 -5.99 26.60 19.94
CA GLN A 323 -5.64 27.65 20.89
C GLN A 323 -6.59 27.58 22.11
N PRO A 324 -6.10 27.87 23.32
CA PRO A 324 -6.92 27.87 24.53
C PRO A 324 -7.96 28.98 24.48
N VAL A 325 -9.19 28.66 24.89
CA VAL A 325 -10.27 29.64 25.10
C VAL A 325 -10.50 29.80 26.60
N GLU A 326 -10.39 31.02 27.09
CA GLU A 326 -10.62 31.37 28.50
C GLU A 326 -12.11 31.56 28.81
N PHE A 327 -12.54 31.12 30.00
CA PHE A 327 -13.88 31.34 30.52
C PHE A 327 -13.91 31.34 32.06
N GLY A 328 -15.00 31.86 32.66
CA GLY A 328 -15.14 32.05 34.10
C GLY A 328 -14.90 33.51 34.55
N SER A 329 -15.24 33.83 35.81
CA SER A 329 -15.31 35.22 36.27
C SER A 329 -14.32 35.52 37.40
N SER A 330 -13.50 36.55 37.22
CA SER A 330 -13.07 37.44 38.32
C SER A 330 -14.04 38.64 38.30
N GLY A 331 -15.05 38.65 39.18
CA GLY A 331 -16.03 39.76 39.19
C GLY A 331 -15.48 41.09 39.72
N PRO A 332 -16.25 42.21 39.63
CA PRO A 332 -17.70 42.25 39.38
C PRO A 332 -18.20 43.24 38.29
N THR A 333 -19.42 42.95 37.81
CA THR A 333 -20.47 43.83 37.23
C THR A 333 -20.10 45.04 36.37
N GLY A 334 -20.65 45.04 35.14
CA GLY A 334 -21.02 46.24 34.39
C GLY A 334 -19.88 46.88 33.63
N TYR A 335 -19.86 46.71 32.30
CA TYR A 335 -20.07 47.78 31.32
C TYR A 335 -20.06 47.10 29.94
N SER A 336 -21.17 47.27 29.21
CA SER A 336 -21.27 47.00 27.79
C SER A 336 -20.28 47.93 27.06
N LEU A 337 -19.14 47.40 26.62
CA LEU A 337 -18.32 48.10 25.63
C LEU A 337 -18.95 47.87 24.26
N ARG A 338 -19.93 48.71 23.92
CA ARG A 338 -20.28 48.98 22.53
C ARG A 338 -19.07 49.64 21.88
N PHE A 339 -18.43 48.96 20.94
CA PHE A 339 -17.48 49.62 20.04
C PHE A 339 -18.26 50.56 19.10
N HIS A 340 -18.30 51.85 19.43
CA HIS A 340 -18.57 52.90 18.45
C HIS A 340 -17.28 53.20 17.70
N ARG A 341 -17.31 52.98 16.40
CA ARG A 341 -16.25 53.34 15.47
C ARG A 341 -16.41 54.82 15.13
N SER A 342 -15.73 55.71 15.86
CA SER A 342 -15.57 57.10 15.42
C SER A 342 -14.49 57.17 14.36
N LYS A 343 -14.85 57.58 13.14
CA LYS A 343 -13.91 58.04 12.12
C LYS A 343 -13.55 59.50 12.41
N ILE A 344 -12.26 59.77 12.55
CA ILE A 344 -11.56 61.06 12.39
C ILE A 344 -10.16 60.62 11.89
N ASN A 345 -9.57 61.03 10.77
CA ASN A 345 -9.82 62.10 9.79
C ASN A 345 -10.16 61.54 8.41
#